data_AF-A0A1D2VFQ9-F1
#
_entry.id   AF-A0A1D2VFQ9-F1
#
_cell.length_a   1.000
_cell.length_b   1.000
_cell.length_c   1.000
_cell.angle_alpha   90.00
_cell.angle_beta   90.00
_cell.angle_gamma   90.00
#
_symmetry.space_group_name_H-M   'P 1'
#
loop_
_entity.id
_entity.type
_entity.pdbx_description
1 polymer ?
#
loop_
_entity_poly.entity_id
_entity_poly.type
_entity_poly.pdbx_seq_one_letter_code
_entity_poly.pdbx_strand_id
1 'polypeptide(L)'
;MLLGKRAAIHPSKYLNHKTWRMTPSFIRARQPYFWKNFATFFILAAIPTSAYFYTYKFLGKDDLADIEIPPISEEDLKKLKAEYEAEKKLEGK
;
A
#
# COMPACT_ATOMS: atom_id res chain seq x y z
N MET A 1 -48.77 12.56 30.40
CA MET A 1 -48.05 13.66 31.07
C MET A 1 -47.05 13.03 32.05
N LEU A 2 -45.85 13.61 32.10
CA LEU A 2 -44.69 13.31 32.98
C LEU A 2 -43.72 12.21 32.49
N LEU A 3 -42.73 12.48 31.64
CA LEU A 3 -41.53 13.35 31.67
C LEU A 3 -40.30 12.43 31.72
N GLY A 4 -39.48 12.53 30.67
CA GLY A 4 -38.35 11.65 30.43
C GLY A 4 -37.30 11.64 31.52
N LYS A 5 -36.82 10.44 31.83
CA LYS A 5 -35.52 10.24 32.47
C LYS A 5 -34.46 10.57 31.43
N ARG A 6 -33.96 11.82 31.45
CA ARG A 6 -32.73 12.16 30.75
C ARG A 6 -31.64 11.22 31.27
N ALA A 7 -31.09 10.40 30.38
CA ALA A 7 -29.90 9.61 30.69
C ALA A 7 -28.80 10.60 31.09
N ALA A 8 -28.53 10.72 32.39
CA ALA A 8 -27.40 11.49 32.86
C ALA A 8 -26.16 10.86 32.23
N ILE A 9 -25.46 11.63 31.39
CA ILE A 9 -24.17 11.22 30.83
C ILE A 9 -23.21 11.21 32.01
N HIS A 10 -23.09 10.07 32.68
CA HIS A 10 -22.17 9.93 33.79
C HIS A 10 -20.74 9.95 33.24
N PRO A 11 -19.87 10.82 33.79
CA PRO A 11 -18.51 10.95 33.33
C PRO A 11 -17.75 9.62 33.59
N SER A 12 -16.97 9.15 32.61
CA SER A 12 -16.45 7.77 32.61
C SER A 12 -15.53 7.53 33.82
N LYS A 13 -15.70 6.41 34.54
CA LYS A 13 -14.86 6.08 35.71
C LYS A 13 -13.39 5.75 35.36
N TYR A 14 -13.08 5.69 34.07
CA TYR A 14 -11.82 5.22 33.52
C TYR A 14 -10.87 6.35 33.12
N LEU A 15 -11.38 7.58 33.04
CA LEU A 15 -10.63 8.78 32.72
C LEU A 15 -10.68 9.75 33.90
N ASN A 16 -9.56 10.41 34.17
CA ASN A 16 -9.54 11.51 35.12
C ASN A 16 -10.08 12.77 34.44
N HIS A 17 -11.24 13.28 34.87
CA HIS A 17 -11.91 14.42 34.24
C HIS A 17 -11.15 15.75 34.32
N LYS A 18 -10.17 15.88 35.23
CA LYS A 18 -9.35 17.10 35.35
C LYS A 18 -8.11 17.07 34.47
N THR A 19 -7.51 15.89 34.30
CA THR A 19 -6.21 15.73 33.61
C THR A 19 -6.31 14.98 32.29
N TRP A 20 -7.48 14.41 31.99
CA TRP A 20 -7.75 13.51 30.86
C TRP A 20 -6.81 12.30 30.77
N ARG A 21 -6.11 11.98 31.87
CA ARG A 21 -5.22 10.81 31.97
C ARG A 21 -6.03 9.55 32.25
N MET A 22 -5.52 8.42 31.77
CA MET A 22 -6.05 7.11 32.09
C MET A 22 -5.84 6.80 33.58
N THR A 23 -6.85 6.20 34.22
CA THR A 23 -6.73 5.74 35.60
C THR A 23 -6.08 4.35 35.68
N PRO A 24 -5.48 3.96 36.83
CA PRO A 24 -4.90 2.62 37.00
C PRO A 24 -5.92 1.48 36.83
N SER A 25 -7.20 1.72 37.10
CA SER A 25 -8.27 0.75 36.82
C SER A 25 -8.45 0.52 35.31
N PHE A 26 -8.36 1.59 34.51
CA PHE A 26 -8.49 1.50 33.05
C PHE A 26 -7.31 0.78 32.40
N ILE A 27 -6.10 0.97 32.92
CA ILE A 27 -4.89 0.28 32.44
C ILE A 27 -5.01 -1.23 32.67
N ARG A 28 -5.43 -1.65 33.87
CA ARG A 28 -5.66 -3.07 34.18
C ARG A 28 -6.74 -3.70 33.31
N ALA A 29 -7.82 -2.98 33.05
CA ALA A 29 -8.89 -3.45 32.17
C ALA A 29 -8.41 -3.72 30.73
N ARG A 30 -7.39 -3.01 30.25
CA ARG A 30 -6.85 -3.18 28.88
C ARG A 30 -5.68 -4.14 28.75
N GLN A 31 -5.01 -4.49 29.84
CA GLN A 31 -3.89 -5.45 29.83
C GLN A 31 -4.17 -6.74 29.03
N PRO A 32 -5.31 -7.44 29.21
CA PRO A 32 -5.53 -8.71 28.51
C PRO A 32 -5.85 -8.55 27.01
N TYR A 33 -6.24 -7.34 26.57
CA TYR A 33 -6.62 -7.08 25.18
C TYR A 33 -5.47 -6.52 24.35
N PHE A 34 -4.41 -6.01 24.98
CA PHE A 34 -3.26 -5.46 24.27
C PHE A 34 -2.66 -6.49 23.29
N TRP A 35 -2.31 -7.67 23.79
CA TRP A 35 -1.74 -8.75 22.97
C TRP A 35 -2.71 -9.28 21.92
N LYS A 36 -4.00 -9.39 22.25
CA LYS A 36 -5.02 -9.85 21.30
C LYS A 36 -5.18 -8.86 20.14
N ASN A 37 -5.28 -7.57 20.45
CA ASN A 37 -5.40 -6.52 19.44
C ASN A 37 -4.12 -6.39 18.60
N PHE A 38 -2.95 -6.54 19.23
CA PHE A 38 -1.66 -6.54 18.53
C PHE A 38 -1.57 -7.71 17.55
N ALA A 39 -1.94 -8.92 17.97
CA ALA A 39 -1.98 -10.08 17.07
C ALA A 39 -2.95 -9.85 15.89
N THR A 40 -4.16 -9.34 16.16
CA THR A 40 -5.12 -8.99 15.10
C THR A 40 -4.55 -7.96 14.13
N PHE A 41 -3.88 -6.93 14.64
CA PHE A 41 -3.23 -5.93 13.80
C PHE A 41 -2.18 -6.58 12.88
N PHE A 42 -1.34 -7.48 13.41
CA PHE A 42 -0.34 -8.19 12.60
C PHE A 42 -0.98 -9.06 11.52
N ILE A 43 -2.06 -9.77 11.83
CA ILE A 43 -2.78 -10.59 10.84
C ILE A 43 -3.33 -9.70 9.72
N LEU A 44 -3.96 -8.58 10.07
CA LEU A 44 -4.51 -7.65 9.10
C LEU A 44 -3.42 -6.97 8.27
N ALA A 45 -2.28 -6.62 8.88
CA ALA A 45 -1.14 -6.02 8.20
C ALA A 45 -0.41 -7.03 7.29
N ALA A 46 -0.38 -8.30 7.66
CA ALA A 46 0.31 -9.34 6.89
C ALA A 46 -0.32 -9.55 5.50
N ILE A 47 -1.63 -9.33 5.34
CA ILE A 47 -2.32 -9.49 4.04
C ILE A 47 -1.74 -8.56 2.97
N PRO A 48 -1.81 -7.22 3.10
CA PRO A 48 -1.25 -6.32 2.09
C PRO A 48 0.28 -6.42 2.01
N THR A 49 0.98 -6.61 3.14
CA THR A 49 2.45 -6.74 3.13
C THR A 49 2.89 -7.99 2.37
N SER A 50 2.23 -9.13 2.54
CA SER A 50 2.56 -10.35 1.81
C SER A 50 2.25 -10.23 0.32
N ALA A 51 1.14 -9.60 -0.06
CA ALA A 51 0.82 -9.32 -1.45
C ALA A 51 1.89 -8.45 -2.11
N TYR A 52 2.27 -7.34 -1.48
CA TYR A 52 3.35 -6.47 -1.98
C TYR A 52 4.70 -7.17 -2.03
N PHE A 53 5.04 -7.93 -0.99
CA PHE A 53 6.30 -8.65 -0.94
C PHE A 53 6.39 -9.72 -2.03
N TYR A 54 5.28 -10.43 -2.28
CA TYR A 54 5.18 -11.38 -3.36
C TYR A 54 5.37 -10.72 -4.72
N THR A 55 4.66 -9.61 -4.99
CA THR A 55 4.79 -8.91 -6.28
C THR A 55 6.18 -8.36 -6.47
N TYR A 56 6.78 -7.76 -5.44
CA TYR A 56 8.16 -7.29 -5.47
C TYR A 56 9.16 -8.41 -5.78
N LYS A 57 9.02 -9.57 -5.13
CA LYS A 57 9.88 -10.75 -5.37
C LYS A 57 9.63 -11.40 -6.73
N PHE A 58 8.42 -11.31 -7.26
CA PHE A 58 8.05 -11.86 -8.56
C PHE A 58 8.59 -10.98 -9.69
N LEU A 59 8.32 -9.67 -9.64
CA LEU A 59 8.76 -8.69 -10.64
C LEU A 59 10.26 -8.43 -10.59
N GLY A 60 10.88 -8.43 -9.41
CA GLY A 60 12.32 -8.23 -9.28
C GLY A 60 13.19 -9.37 -9.82
N LYS A 61 12.59 -10.42 -10.40
CA LYS A 61 13.31 -11.46 -11.16
C LYS A 61 13.44 -11.14 -12.63
N ASP A 62 12.68 -10.17 -13.13
CA ASP A 62 12.75 -9.75 -14.52
C ASP A 62 13.97 -8.82 -14.67
N ASP A 63 14.90 -9.20 -15.54
CA ASP A 63 15.95 -8.27 -15.96
C ASP A 63 15.27 -7.24 -16.84
N LEU A 64 15.11 -6.02 -16.33
CA LEU A 64 14.70 -4.84 -17.11
C LEU A 64 15.81 -4.42 -18.10
N ALA A 65 16.51 -5.40 -18.67
CA ALA A 65 17.57 -5.24 -19.63
C ALA A 65 16.99 -4.77 -20.95
N ASP A 66 17.81 -4.03 -21.69
CA ASP A 66 17.45 -3.58 -23.03
C ASP A 66 17.08 -4.79 -23.91
N ILE A 67 15.95 -4.68 -24.60
CA ILE A 67 15.46 -5.71 -25.51
C ILE A 67 16.53 -5.94 -26.58
N GLU A 68 17.06 -7.16 -26.64
CA GLU A 68 18.03 -7.54 -27.68
C GLU A 68 17.39 -7.35 -29.06
N ILE A 69 18.09 -6.64 -29.94
CA ILE A 69 17.63 -6.46 -31.32
C ILE A 69 17.65 -7.85 -31.98
N PRO A 70 16.50 -8.35 -32.47
CA PRO A 70 16.47 -9.65 -33.13
C PRO A 70 17.39 -9.63 -34.35
N PRO A 71 18.05 -10.76 -34.67
CA PRO A 71 18.91 -10.83 -35.85
C PRO A 71 18.09 -10.57 -37.12
N ILE A 72 18.42 -9.50 -37.84
CA ILE A 72 17.81 -9.10 -39.11
C ILE A 72 18.76 -9.41 -40.26
N SER A 73 18.20 -9.84 -41.40
CA SER A 73 18.98 -10.06 -42.63
C SER A 73 19.58 -8.74 -43.13
N GLU A 74 20.80 -8.77 -43.70
CA GLU A 74 21.44 -7.56 -44.20
C GLU A 74 20.65 -6.86 -45.32
N GLU A 75 19.85 -7.61 -46.08
CA GLU A 75 19.01 -7.08 -47.15
C GLU A 75 17.83 -6.27 -46.60
N ASP A 76 17.17 -6.77 -45.56
CA ASP A 76 16.05 -6.09 -44.93
C ASP A 76 16.52 -4.86 -44.15
N LEU A 77 17.72 -4.92 -43.57
CA LEU A 77 18.39 -3.79 -42.93
C LEU A 77 18.66 -2.64 -43.91
N LYS A 78 19.05 -2.96 -45.16
CA LYS A 78 19.27 -1.96 -46.21
C LYS A 78 17.95 -1.30 -46.65
N LYS A 79 16.88 -2.08 -46.79
CA LYS A 79 15.54 -1.55 -47.14
C LYS A 79 15.01 -0.63 -46.05
N LEU A 80 15.05 -1.07 -44.79
CA LEU A 80 14.59 -0.28 -43.64
C LEU A 80 15.37 1.03 -43.49
N LYS A 81 16.69 1.02 -43.72
CA LYS A 81 17.50 2.25 -43.72
C LYS A 81 17.11 3.20 -44.84
N ALA A 82 16.86 2.70 -46.04
CA ALA A 82 16.44 3.51 -47.18
C ALA A 82 15.06 4.15 -46.94
N GLU A 83 14.13 3.41 -46.35
CA GLU A 83 12.80 3.90 -45.96
C GLU A 83 12.89 4.96 -44.87
N TYR A 84 13.65 4.71 -43.80
CA TYR A 84 13.88 5.68 -42.71
C TYR A 84 14.52 6.98 -43.21
N GLU A 85 15.50 6.90 -44.11
CA GLU A 85 16.11 8.09 -44.70
C GLU A 85 15.15 8.86 -45.62
N ALA A 86 14.24 8.17 -46.30
CA ALA A 86 13.21 8.80 -47.10
C ALA A 86 12.17 9.52 -46.21
N GLU A 87 11.70 8.88 -45.14
CA GLU A 87 10.78 9.47 -44.16
C GLU A 87 11.41 10.67 -43.43
N LYS A 88 12.64 10.55 -42.96
CA LYS A 88 13.35 11.65 -42.30
C LYS A 88 13.55 12.86 -43.22
N LYS A 89 13.74 12.64 -44.52
CA LYS A 89 13.81 13.73 -45.52
C LYS A 89 12.46 14.36 -45.81
N LEU A 90 11.35 13.65 -45.56
CA LEU A 90 9.99 14.15 -45.68
C LEU A 90 9.54 14.91 -44.43
N GLU A 91 9.87 14.43 -43.21
CA GLU A 91 9.58 15.11 -41.94
C GLU A 91 10.52 16.31 -41.66
N GLY A 92 11.73 16.31 -42.22
CA GLY A 92 12.72 17.38 -42.06
C GLY A 92 12.51 18.60 -42.96
N LYS A 93 11.34 18.74 -43.61
CA LYS A 93 10.88 19.92 -44.35
C LYS A 93 9.73 20.59 -43.61
#